data_AF-A0A8B6ECH0-F1
#
_entry.id   AF-A0A8B6ECH0-F1
#
_cell.length_a   1.000
_cell.length_b   1.000
_cell.length_c   1.000
_cell.angle_alpha   90.00
_cell.angle_beta   90.00
_cell.angle_gamma   90.00
#
_symmetry.space_group_name_H-M   'P 1'
#
loop_
_entity.id
_entity.type
_entity.pdbx_description
1 polymer ?
#
loop_
_entity_poly.entity_id
_entity_poly.type
_entity_poly.pdbx_seq_one_letter_code
_entity_poly.pdbx_strand_id
1 'polypeptide(L)'
;MHYGDTPLQAAVKYGCINIVQFVLENTYIDPNEENQDGDTLLHSAVKGRHLDIVQLLLENPGIDPSEVNKFGNSLLHCAAIDGHPDIFQLLLQKTDIINLNKVNKNGDTVLDISIRRDDHKLVELLLERSERDGNNSKEGELRSIEDIPHNELDAFLSEFYITLKKENGQEYEPGTFDGIRASIERYLKEKEYSHSLRDKEFNLSTRALSAKKVQLKKLGKGHKPNASKAVSKDEEDLLWEQGQLGDGTPRILIFSLWYYFTKCFGLRGRNEHRQLQLGDILMKKDPVDNRQYLEFSERLTKTRDGTKGKENRKVKPRMYENKSDRCPIRLFKAYLLRRPENVMEPESPFYLTCIPMERVESMIWYYARPMGENTLANLMPMAAKEAGMDRKTNHSVRKTTIKTLRKAGVPRDKIKHIYLSTKVQVRLRLTMMISPIMMKGNIQMY
;
A
#
# COMPACT_ATOMS: atom_id res chain seq x y z
N MET A 1 -39.74 10.28 4.89
CA MET A 1 -39.92 10.61 3.45
C MET A 1 -38.56 11.00 2.93
N HIS A 2 -38.05 10.30 1.92
CA HIS A 2 -37.00 10.89 1.10
C HIS A 2 -37.71 11.92 0.21
N TYR A 3 -37.12 13.10 0.05
CA TYR A 3 -37.68 14.13 -0.82
C TYR A 3 -37.66 13.56 -2.24
N GLY A 4 -38.84 13.25 -2.82
CA GLY A 4 -38.97 12.85 -4.21
C GLY A 4 -39.62 11.51 -4.53
N ASP A 5 -40.09 10.73 -3.55
CA ASP A 5 -40.88 9.51 -3.81
C ASP A 5 -42.27 9.85 -4.38
N THR A 6 -42.73 9.15 -5.41
CA THR A 6 -44.14 9.21 -5.85
C THR A 6 -45.05 8.60 -4.77
N PRO A 7 -46.34 8.99 -4.69
CA PRO A 7 -47.28 8.37 -3.75
C PRO A 7 -47.33 6.84 -3.85
N LEU A 8 -47.16 6.31 -5.07
CA LEU A 8 -47.11 4.89 -5.36
C LEU A 8 -45.83 4.22 -4.81
N GLN A 9 -44.66 4.83 -4.99
CA GLN A 9 -43.41 4.31 -4.44
C GLN A 9 -43.40 4.35 -2.91
N ALA A 10 -44.03 5.37 -2.31
CA ALA A 10 -44.25 5.39 -0.86
C ALA A 10 -45.12 4.21 -0.42
N ALA A 11 -46.24 3.95 -1.10
CA ALA A 11 -47.10 2.80 -0.82
C ALA A 11 -46.33 1.47 -0.91
N VAL A 12 -45.51 1.29 -1.94
CA VAL A 12 -44.63 0.11 -2.08
C VAL A 12 -43.61 0.01 -0.95
N LYS A 13 -42.94 1.10 -0.62
CA LYS A 13 -41.92 1.11 0.44
C LYS A 13 -42.49 0.78 1.82
N TYR A 14 -43.77 1.06 2.05
CA TYR A 14 -44.49 0.71 3.27
C TYR A 14 -45.30 -0.60 3.18
N GLY A 15 -45.19 -1.36 2.09
CA GLY A 15 -45.75 -2.72 2.01
C GLY A 15 -47.24 -2.79 1.64
N CYS A 16 -47.80 -1.75 1.02
CA CYS A 16 -49.22 -1.71 0.67
C CYS A 16 -49.53 -2.51 -0.62
N ILE A 17 -49.48 -3.85 -0.55
CA ILE A 17 -49.65 -4.75 -1.70
C ILE A 17 -50.93 -4.50 -2.52
N ASN A 18 -52.05 -4.15 -1.86
CA ASN A 18 -53.33 -3.87 -2.53
C ASN A 18 -53.23 -2.69 -3.51
N ILE A 19 -52.43 -1.67 -3.16
CA ILE A 19 -52.19 -0.51 -4.04
C ILE A 19 -51.34 -0.94 -5.24
N VAL A 20 -50.37 -1.82 -5.02
CA VAL A 20 -49.53 -2.35 -6.11
C VAL A 20 -50.36 -3.16 -7.10
N GLN A 21 -51.21 -4.06 -6.62
CA GLN A 21 -52.12 -4.85 -7.46
C GLN A 21 -53.05 -3.95 -8.27
N PHE A 22 -53.69 -2.97 -7.62
CA PHE A 22 -54.55 -2.00 -8.30
C PHE A 22 -53.82 -1.23 -9.42
N VAL A 23 -52.55 -0.88 -9.20
CA VAL A 23 -51.74 -0.20 -10.23
C VAL A 23 -51.36 -1.14 -11.37
N LEU A 24 -50.96 -2.38 -11.08
CA LEU A 24 -50.59 -3.35 -12.13
C LEU A 24 -51.79 -3.76 -13.00
N GLU A 25 -53.01 -3.67 -12.48
CA GLU A 25 -54.26 -3.86 -13.23
C GLU A 25 -54.64 -2.66 -14.09
N ASN A 26 -54.01 -1.50 -13.88
CA ASN A 26 -54.37 -0.24 -14.51
C ASN A 26 -53.32 0.19 -15.55
N THR A 27 -53.68 0.10 -16.84
CA THR A 27 -52.77 0.34 -17.97
C THR A 27 -52.35 1.80 -18.16
N TYR A 28 -52.90 2.74 -17.40
CA TYR A 28 -52.56 4.17 -17.48
C TYR A 28 -51.36 4.58 -16.60
N ILE A 29 -50.83 3.67 -15.78
CA ILE A 29 -49.70 3.95 -14.89
C ILE A 29 -48.49 3.18 -15.39
N ASP A 30 -47.40 3.89 -15.71
CA ASP A 30 -46.13 3.24 -16.06
C ASP A 30 -45.41 2.79 -14.77
N PRO A 31 -45.30 1.49 -14.52
CA PRO A 31 -44.69 1.00 -13.29
C PRO A 31 -43.16 1.13 -13.27
N ASN A 32 -42.53 1.53 -14.39
CA ASN A 32 -41.10 1.81 -14.48
C ASN A 32 -40.77 3.28 -14.23
N GLU A 33 -41.74 4.12 -13.87
CA GLU A 33 -41.47 5.52 -13.50
C GLU A 33 -40.43 5.63 -12.37
N GLU A 34 -39.46 6.50 -12.60
CA GLU A 34 -38.36 6.77 -11.69
C GLU A 34 -38.68 7.90 -10.70
N ASN A 35 -38.27 7.73 -9.45
CA ASN A 35 -38.28 8.82 -8.46
C ASN A 35 -37.12 9.82 -8.67
N GLN A 36 -36.99 10.81 -7.78
CA GLN A 36 -35.88 11.78 -7.85
C GLN A 36 -34.49 11.14 -7.73
N ASP A 37 -34.37 9.98 -7.11
CA ASP A 37 -33.14 9.19 -6.98
C ASP A 37 -32.94 8.20 -8.15
N GLY A 38 -33.87 8.15 -9.11
CA GLY A 38 -33.87 7.19 -10.21
C GLY A 38 -34.36 5.80 -9.81
N ASP A 39 -34.94 5.63 -8.63
CA ASP A 39 -35.48 4.34 -8.23
C ASP A 39 -36.81 4.10 -8.93
N THR A 40 -36.93 2.94 -9.58
CA THR A 40 -38.21 2.41 -10.08
C THR A 40 -39.08 1.88 -8.93
N LEU A 41 -40.30 1.48 -9.24
CA LEU A 41 -41.18 0.81 -8.28
C LEU A 41 -40.54 -0.45 -7.68
N LEU A 42 -39.85 -1.24 -8.50
CA LEU A 42 -39.14 -2.44 -8.08
C LEU A 42 -37.95 -2.13 -7.16
N HIS A 43 -37.20 -1.06 -7.43
CA HIS A 43 -36.16 -0.59 -6.50
C HIS A 43 -36.75 -0.24 -5.13
N SER A 44 -37.88 0.45 -5.09
CA SER A 44 -38.56 0.82 -3.84
C SER A 44 -39.01 -0.41 -3.05
N ALA A 45 -39.48 -1.45 -3.73
CA ALA A 45 -39.87 -2.72 -3.10
C ALA A 45 -38.67 -3.44 -2.48
N VAL A 46 -37.53 -3.48 -3.19
CA VAL A 46 -36.27 -4.06 -2.70
C VAL A 46 -35.76 -3.31 -1.46
N LYS A 47 -35.75 -1.97 -1.50
CA LYS A 47 -35.34 -1.14 -0.36
C LYS A 47 -36.30 -1.23 0.83
N GLY A 48 -37.59 -1.47 0.57
CA GLY A 48 -38.63 -1.64 1.59
C GLY A 48 -38.64 -3.01 2.26
N ARG A 49 -37.88 -3.99 1.73
CA ARG A 49 -37.84 -5.38 2.18
C ARG A 49 -39.16 -6.16 2.02
N HIS A 50 -39.97 -5.81 1.01
CA HIS A 50 -41.26 -6.47 0.77
C HIS A 50 -41.14 -7.55 -0.31
N LEU A 51 -40.76 -8.77 0.11
CA LEU A 51 -40.46 -9.90 -0.78
C LEU A 51 -41.65 -10.30 -1.68
N ASP A 52 -42.86 -10.24 -1.12
CA ASP A 52 -44.13 -10.48 -1.82
C ASP A 52 -44.37 -9.46 -2.95
N ILE A 53 -44.12 -8.18 -2.69
CA ILE A 53 -44.21 -7.11 -3.70
C ILE A 53 -43.12 -7.26 -4.77
N VAL A 54 -41.90 -7.59 -4.37
CA VAL A 54 -40.80 -7.86 -5.33
C VAL A 54 -41.17 -9.02 -6.25
N GLN A 55 -41.70 -10.11 -5.71
CA GLN A 55 -42.13 -11.26 -6.50
C GLN A 55 -43.28 -10.89 -7.46
N LEU A 56 -44.30 -10.19 -6.96
CA LEU A 56 -45.45 -9.73 -7.75
C LEU A 56 -45.01 -8.86 -8.94
N LEU A 57 -44.07 -7.94 -8.71
CA LEU A 57 -43.54 -7.05 -9.75
C LEU A 57 -42.69 -7.82 -10.77
N LEU A 58 -41.84 -8.75 -10.33
CA LEU A 58 -41.01 -9.56 -11.24
C LEU A 58 -41.83 -10.52 -12.11
N GLU A 59 -43.02 -10.91 -11.68
CA GLU A 59 -43.95 -11.75 -12.46
C GLU A 59 -44.73 -10.96 -13.51
N ASN A 60 -44.72 -9.63 -13.44
CA ASN A 60 -45.38 -8.77 -14.42
C ASN A 60 -44.48 -8.51 -15.65
N PRO A 61 -44.91 -8.86 -16.88
CA PRO A 61 -44.10 -8.69 -18.09
C PRO A 61 -43.71 -7.25 -18.41
N GLY A 62 -44.41 -6.26 -17.85
CA GLY A 62 -44.15 -4.83 -18.08
C GLY A 62 -43.04 -4.23 -17.21
N ILE A 63 -42.46 -5.01 -16.29
CA ILE A 63 -41.42 -4.54 -15.37
C ILE A 63 -40.04 -4.92 -15.90
N ASP A 64 -39.14 -3.94 -16.02
CA ASP A 64 -37.74 -4.21 -16.38
C ASP A 64 -36.86 -4.30 -15.11
N PRO A 65 -36.35 -5.49 -14.74
CA PRO A 65 -35.47 -5.65 -13.59
C PRO A 65 -34.01 -5.25 -13.86
N SER A 66 -33.65 -4.90 -15.10
CA SER A 66 -32.28 -4.56 -15.50
C SER A 66 -31.93 -3.09 -15.28
N GLU A 67 -32.92 -2.25 -15.01
CA GLU A 67 -32.76 -0.82 -14.78
C GLU A 67 -31.86 -0.51 -13.57
N VAL A 68 -31.18 0.65 -13.65
CA VAL A 68 -30.29 1.14 -12.59
C VAL A 68 -30.65 2.55 -12.18
N ASN A 69 -30.63 2.81 -10.88
CA ASN A 69 -30.95 4.16 -10.39
C ASN A 69 -29.85 5.20 -10.70
N LYS A 70 -30.06 6.46 -10.29
CA LYS A 70 -29.11 7.55 -10.55
C LYS A 70 -27.75 7.36 -9.87
N PHE A 71 -27.60 6.40 -8.97
CA PHE A 71 -26.31 6.01 -8.38
C PHE A 71 -25.63 4.85 -9.13
N GLY A 72 -26.25 4.37 -10.21
CA GLY A 72 -25.81 3.19 -10.95
C GLY A 72 -26.01 1.89 -10.18
N ASN A 73 -26.81 1.89 -9.11
CA ASN A 73 -27.11 0.69 -8.35
C ASN A 73 -28.20 -0.09 -9.08
N SER A 74 -27.95 -1.36 -9.37
CA SER A 74 -29.00 -2.32 -9.74
C SER A 74 -29.79 -2.78 -8.51
N LEU A 75 -30.84 -3.58 -8.73
CA LEU A 75 -31.60 -4.21 -7.65
C LEU A 75 -30.71 -5.04 -6.70
N LEU A 76 -29.74 -5.80 -7.24
CA LEU A 76 -28.77 -6.54 -6.43
C LEU A 76 -27.87 -5.63 -5.60
N HIS A 77 -27.47 -4.47 -6.12
CA HIS A 77 -26.73 -3.49 -5.33
C HIS A 77 -27.59 -2.97 -4.18
N CYS A 78 -28.85 -2.64 -4.43
CA CYS A 78 -29.76 -2.15 -3.39
C CYS A 78 -30.00 -3.21 -2.31
N ALA A 79 -30.30 -4.45 -2.69
CA ALA A 79 -30.46 -5.56 -1.74
C ALA A 79 -29.20 -5.79 -0.89
N ALA A 80 -28.00 -5.68 -1.48
CA ALA A 80 -26.74 -5.79 -0.73
C ALA A 80 -26.42 -4.57 0.15
N ILE A 81 -26.75 -3.35 -0.31
CA ILE A 81 -26.55 -2.12 0.47
C ILE A 81 -27.46 -2.11 1.69
N ASP A 82 -28.71 -2.54 1.54
CA ASP A 82 -29.71 -2.51 2.60
C ASP A 82 -29.67 -3.78 3.48
N GLY A 83 -29.05 -4.86 2.99
CA GLY A 83 -28.82 -6.10 3.76
C GLY A 83 -30.02 -7.05 3.74
N HIS A 84 -30.61 -7.27 2.56
CA HIS A 84 -31.79 -8.12 2.35
C HIS A 84 -31.42 -9.40 1.58
N PRO A 85 -30.80 -10.41 2.24
CA PRO A 85 -30.29 -11.62 1.57
C PRO A 85 -31.40 -12.50 0.97
N ASP A 86 -32.61 -12.47 1.53
CA ASP A 86 -33.82 -13.11 1.03
C ASP A 86 -34.24 -12.58 -0.34
N ILE A 87 -34.33 -11.24 -0.46
CA ILE A 87 -34.62 -10.56 -1.73
C ILE A 87 -33.45 -10.74 -2.70
N PHE A 88 -32.22 -10.72 -2.21
CA PHE A 88 -31.04 -10.97 -3.02
C PHE A 88 -31.10 -12.35 -3.68
N GLN A 89 -31.43 -13.40 -2.91
CA GLN A 89 -31.59 -14.76 -3.40
C GLN A 89 -32.74 -14.87 -4.42
N LEU A 90 -33.88 -14.23 -4.17
CA LEU A 90 -35.01 -14.19 -5.12
C LEU A 90 -34.58 -13.55 -6.45
N LEU A 91 -33.87 -12.41 -6.40
CA LEU A 91 -33.38 -11.72 -7.60
C LEU A 91 -32.40 -12.61 -8.38
N LEU A 92 -31.48 -13.32 -7.71
CA LEU A 92 -30.56 -14.26 -8.36
C LEU A 92 -31.29 -15.40 -9.09
N GLN A 93 -32.41 -15.89 -8.53
CA GLN A 93 -33.21 -16.98 -9.10
C GLN A 93 -34.09 -16.53 -10.27
N LYS A 94 -34.66 -15.33 -10.20
CA LYS A 94 -35.66 -14.85 -11.17
C LYS A 94 -35.06 -14.07 -12.33
N THR A 95 -33.80 -13.66 -12.24
CA THR A 95 -33.18 -12.79 -13.24
C THR A 95 -31.81 -13.31 -13.66
N ASP A 96 -31.80 -14.15 -14.71
CA ASP A 96 -30.57 -14.57 -15.40
C ASP A 96 -29.87 -13.40 -16.14
N ILE A 97 -30.48 -12.20 -16.11
CA ILE A 97 -30.09 -10.99 -16.85
C ILE A 97 -29.21 -10.06 -15.99
N ILE A 98 -29.19 -10.21 -14.66
CA ILE A 98 -28.45 -9.27 -13.80
C ILE A 98 -26.97 -9.64 -13.72
N ASN A 99 -26.15 -8.78 -14.31
CA ASN A 99 -24.69 -8.90 -14.27
C ASN A 99 -24.15 -8.62 -12.84
N LEU A 100 -23.71 -9.67 -12.15
CA LEU A 100 -23.08 -9.61 -10.82
C LEU A 100 -21.79 -8.77 -10.78
N ASN A 101 -21.12 -8.65 -11.92
CA ASN A 101 -19.91 -7.87 -12.10
C ASN A 101 -20.17 -6.42 -12.50
N LYS A 102 -21.45 -6.02 -12.63
CA LYS A 102 -21.81 -4.62 -12.87
C LYS A 102 -21.31 -3.78 -11.70
N VAL A 103 -20.67 -2.65 -12.04
CA VAL A 103 -20.24 -1.65 -11.07
C VAL A 103 -21.23 -0.51 -11.01
N ASN A 104 -21.48 0.00 -9.80
CA ASN A 104 -22.21 1.25 -9.61
C ASN A 104 -21.32 2.48 -9.88
N LYS A 105 -21.85 3.70 -9.71
CA LYS A 105 -21.08 4.94 -9.94
C LYS A 105 -19.90 5.13 -8.98
N ASN A 106 -19.89 4.42 -7.85
CA ASN A 106 -18.75 4.39 -6.92
C ASN A 106 -17.67 3.38 -7.33
N GLY A 107 -17.91 2.60 -8.39
CA GLY A 107 -17.02 1.53 -8.85
C GLY A 107 -17.17 0.22 -8.07
N ASP A 108 -18.12 0.12 -7.14
CA ASP A 108 -18.35 -1.07 -6.34
C ASP A 108 -19.21 -2.08 -7.10
N THR A 109 -18.88 -3.38 -7.02
CA THR A 109 -19.84 -4.46 -7.30
C THR A 109 -20.65 -4.78 -6.06
N VAL A 110 -21.66 -5.61 -6.24
CA VAL A 110 -22.36 -6.27 -5.13
C VAL A 110 -21.37 -6.95 -4.18
N LEU A 111 -20.42 -7.75 -4.69
CA LEU A 111 -19.40 -8.42 -3.85
C LEU A 111 -18.59 -7.43 -3.00
N ASP A 112 -18.18 -6.28 -3.57
CA ASP A 112 -17.46 -5.26 -2.82
C ASP A 112 -18.31 -4.68 -1.67
N ILE A 113 -19.62 -4.51 -1.90
CA ILE A 113 -20.58 -4.05 -0.89
C ILE A 113 -20.70 -5.09 0.22
N SER A 114 -20.89 -6.37 -0.10
CA SER A 114 -21.03 -7.47 0.88
C SER A 114 -19.82 -7.55 1.79
N ILE A 115 -18.61 -7.49 1.22
CA ILE A 115 -17.37 -7.55 1.97
C ILE A 115 -17.18 -6.31 2.85
N ARG A 116 -17.51 -5.11 2.34
CA ARG A 116 -17.42 -3.89 3.16
C ARG A 116 -18.38 -3.90 4.35
N ARG A 117 -19.51 -4.58 4.23
CA ARG A 117 -20.54 -4.71 5.26
C ARG A 117 -20.34 -5.90 6.19
N ASP A 118 -19.36 -6.77 5.89
CA ASP A 118 -19.15 -8.05 6.58
C ASP A 118 -20.36 -8.99 6.47
N ASP A 119 -21.08 -8.93 5.35
CA ASP A 119 -22.26 -9.74 5.09
C ASP A 119 -21.85 -11.09 4.51
N HIS A 120 -21.47 -12.02 5.40
CA HIS A 120 -21.03 -13.36 5.03
C HIS A 120 -22.09 -14.14 4.26
N LYS A 121 -23.38 -13.96 4.61
CA LYS A 121 -24.47 -14.67 3.94
C LYS A 121 -24.59 -14.24 2.48
N LEU A 122 -24.44 -12.95 2.20
CA LEU A 122 -24.51 -12.44 0.84
C LEU A 122 -23.26 -12.79 0.02
N VAL A 123 -22.09 -12.90 0.65
CA VAL A 123 -20.88 -13.46 0.02
C VAL A 123 -21.09 -14.93 -0.36
N GLU A 124 -21.62 -15.75 0.56
CA GLU A 124 -21.94 -17.17 0.32
C GLU A 124 -22.92 -17.32 -0.85
N LEU A 125 -24.02 -16.57 -0.86
CA LEU A 125 -25.01 -16.59 -1.96
C LEU A 125 -24.41 -16.20 -3.33
N LEU A 126 -23.46 -15.26 -3.33
CA LEU A 126 -22.74 -14.86 -4.54
C LEU A 126 -21.79 -15.96 -5.05
N LEU A 127 -21.14 -16.68 -4.14
CA LEU A 127 -20.24 -17.78 -4.45
C LEU A 127 -21.02 -18.99 -4.98
N GLU A 128 -22.12 -19.38 -4.33
CA GLU A 128 -23.00 -20.46 -4.81
C GLU A 128 -23.49 -20.24 -6.25
N ARG A 129 -23.77 -18.99 -6.64
CA ARG A 129 -24.16 -18.66 -8.02
C ARG A 129 -22.98 -18.78 -8.99
N SER A 130 -21.79 -18.34 -8.59
CA SER A 130 -20.57 -18.49 -9.39
C SER A 130 -20.18 -19.95 -9.61
N GLU A 131 -20.48 -20.83 -8.66
CA GLU A 131 -20.30 -22.28 -8.77
C GLU A 131 -21.31 -22.91 -9.74
N ARG A 132 -22.60 -22.52 -9.69
CA ARG A 132 -23.62 -22.97 -10.66
C ARG A 132 -23.31 -22.56 -12.09
N ASP A 133 -22.78 -21.36 -12.29
CA ASP A 133 -22.41 -20.85 -13.63
C ASP A 133 -21.03 -21.41 -14.08
N GLY A 134 -20.27 -22.01 -13.16
CA GLY A 134 -18.88 -22.42 -13.34
C GLY A 134 -18.60 -23.91 -13.36
N ASN A 135 -19.44 -24.80 -12.80
CA ASN A 135 -19.09 -26.22 -12.78
C ASN A 135 -20.23 -27.24 -12.55
N ASN A 136 -20.09 -28.37 -13.25
CA ASN A 136 -20.73 -29.68 -13.02
C ASN A 136 -19.97 -30.51 -11.97
N SER A 137 -19.15 -29.90 -11.11
CA SER A 137 -18.27 -30.63 -10.17
C SER A 137 -19.02 -31.04 -8.90
N LYS A 138 -18.97 -32.33 -8.59
CA LYS A 138 -19.55 -32.96 -7.41
C LYS A 138 -18.81 -32.51 -6.15
N GLU A 139 -19.54 -32.18 -5.09
CA GLU A 139 -18.97 -31.90 -3.76
C GLU A 139 -18.00 -33.02 -3.33
N GLY A 140 -16.78 -32.66 -2.91
CA GLY A 140 -15.83 -33.58 -2.25
C GLY A 140 -14.58 -33.98 -3.03
N GLU A 141 -14.33 -33.46 -4.24
CA GLU A 141 -13.14 -33.84 -5.02
C GLU A 141 -11.89 -33.01 -4.66
N LEU A 142 -10.84 -33.69 -4.20
CA LEU A 142 -9.57 -33.08 -3.83
C LEU A 142 -8.74 -32.79 -5.11
N ARG A 143 -8.65 -31.52 -5.52
CA ARG A 143 -7.89 -31.08 -6.71
C ARG A 143 -6.69 -30.21 -6.33
N SER A 144 -5.60 -30.33 -7.08
CA SER A 144 -4.46 -29.41 -6.95
C SER A 144 -4.83 -28.05 -7.54
N ILE A 145 -4.31 -26.96 -6.97
CA ILE A 145 -4.68 -25.59 -7.37
C ILE A 145 -4.31 -25.28 -8.82
N GLU A 146 -3.26 -25.90 -9.36
CA GLU A 146 -2.82 -25.76 -10.74
C GLU A 146 -3.73 -26.47 -11.76
N ASP A 147 -4.53 -27.43 -11.31
CA ASP A 147 -5.43 -28.21 -12.16
C ASP A 147 -6.82 -27.55 -12.29
N ILE A 148 -7.07 -26.48 -11.50
CA ILE A 148 -8.34 -25.77 -11.47
C ILE A 148 -8.41 -24.76 -12.63
N PRO A 149 -9.46 -24.79 -13.47
CA PRO A 149 -9.70 -23.77 -14.49
C PRO A 149 -9.72 -22.34 -13.91
N HIS A 150 -9.26 -21.35 -14.67
CA HIS A 150 -9.03 -19.99 -14.15
C HIS A 150 -10.28 -19.31 -13.57
N ASN A 151 -11.46 -19.56 -14.17
CA ASN A 151 -12.74 -19.05 -13.71
C ASN A 151 -13.11 -19.61 -12.33
N GLU A 152 -12.94 -20.91 -12.14
CA GLU A 152 -13.19 -21.58 -10.87
C GLU A 152 -12.14 -21.20 -9.82
N LEU A 153 -10.87 -21.09 -10.24
CA LEU A 153 -9.79 -20.67 -9.36
C LEU A 153 -9.96 -19.22 -8.88
N ASP A 154 -10.49 -18.32 -9.72
CA ASP A 154 -10.77 -16.94 -9.32
C ASP A 154 -11.86 -16.87 -8.23
N ALA A 155 -12.92 -17.68 -8.36
CA ALA A 155 -13.98 -17.80 -7.35
C ALA A 155 -13.42 -18.36 -6.03
N PHE A 156 -12.65 -19.45 -6.09
CA PHE A 156 -12.02 -20.05 -4.92
C PHE A 156 -11.07 -19.08 -4.21
N LEU A 157 -10.22 -18.39 -4.96
CA LEU A 157 -9.29 -17.41 -4.38
C LEU A 157 -10.02 -16.20 -3.78
N SER A 158 -11.16 -15.80 -4.36
CA SER A 158 -12.03 -14.77 -3.79
C SER A 158 -12.50 -15.16 -2.40
N GLU A 159 -13.08 -16.36 -2.25
CA GLU A 159 -13.51 -16.89 -0.96
C GLU A 159 -12.35 -17.01 0.02
N PHE A 160 -11.26 -17.65 -0.42
CA PHE A 160 -10.04 -17.82 0.37
C PHE A 160 -9.58 -16.49 0.98
N TYR A 161 -9.48 -15.41 0.20
CA TYR A 161 -9.03 -14.13 0.75
C TYR A 161 -10.00 -13.51 1.75
N ILE A 162 -11.31 -13.77 1.63
CA ILE A 162 -12.33 -13.23 2.54
C ILE A 162 -12.28 -13.95 3.89
N THR A 163 -12.19 -15.28 3.87
CA THR A 163 -12.25 -16.16 5.05
C THR A 163 -10.91 -16.29 5.76
N LEU A 164 -9.79 -15.98 5.07
CA LEU A 164 -8.44 -16.18 5.59
C LEU A 164 -8.19 -15.44 6.90
N LYS A 165 -7.98 -16.23 7.96
CA LYS A 165 -7.56 -15.80 9.29
C LYS A 165 -6.32 -16.58 9.73
N LYS A 166 -5.66 -16.12 10.78
CA LYS A 166 -4.58 -16.87 11.43
C LYS A 166 -5.16 -18.11 12.13
N GLU A 167 -4.29 -19.07 12.45
CA GLU A 167 -4.66 -20.28 13.23
C GLU A 167 -5.35 -19.95 14.56
N ASN A 168 -4.98 -18.82 15.18
CA ASN A 168 -5.59 -18.33 16.41
C ASN A 168 -6.88 -17.52 16.20
N GLY A 169 -7.46 -17.55 15.00
CA GLY A 169 -8.69 -16.83 14.61
C GLY A 169 -8.50 -15.32 14.38
N GLN A 170 -7.30 -14.76 14.57
CA GLN A 170 -7.08 -13.33 14.41
C GLN A 170 -6.92 -12.93 12.93
N GLU A 171 -7.39 -11.73 12.60
CA GLU A 171 -7.19 -11.12 11.29
C GLU A 171 -5.72 -10.81 10.97
N TYR A 172 -5.36 -10.97 9.71
CA TYR A 172 -4.06 -10.57 9.18
C TYR A 172 -3.94 -9.05 9.01
N GLU A 173 -2.71 -8.53 8.90
CA GLU A 173 -2.51 -7.15 8.46
C GLU A 173 -2.86 -7.03 6.96
N PRO A 174 -3.42 -5.89 6.51
CA PRO A 174 -3.76 -5.68 5.10
C PRO A 174 -2.59 -5.94 4.13
N GLY A 175 -1.35 -5.65 4.54
CA GLY A 175 -0.17 -5.87 3.70
C GLY A 175 0.22 -7.34 3.53
N THR A 176 -0.21 -8.23 4.43
CA THR A 176 0.13 -9.66 4.38
C THR A 176 -0.50 -10.34 3.16
N PHE A 177 -1.71 -9.93 2.80
CA PHE A 177 -2.44 -10.42 1.63
C PHE A 177 -1.65 -10.22 0.31
N ASP A 178 -0.87 -9.15 0.19
CA ASP A 178 0.00 -8.93 -0.97
C ASP A 178 1.13 -9.98 -1.03
N GLY A 179 1.64 -10.39 0.12
CA GLY A 179 2.64 -11.45 0.24
C GLY A 179 2.07 -12.83 -0.09
N ILE A 180 0.85 -13.11 0.36
CA ILE A 180 0.16 -14.37 0.11
C ILE A 180 -0.15 -14.52 -1.38
N ARG A 181 -0.79 -13.52 -2.00
CA ARG A 181 -1.05 -13.51 -3.45
C ARG A 181 0.24 -13.68 -4.26
N ALA A 182 1.32 -13.00 -3.86
CA ALA A 182 2.62 -13.14 -4.54
C ALA A 182 3.25 -14.54 -4.37
N SER A 183 2.95 -15.25 -3.28
CA SER A 183 3.39 -16.63 -3.07
C SER A 183 2.62 -17.60 -3.96
N ILE A 184 1.29 -17.45 -4.04
CA ILE A 184 0.44 -18.26 -4.91
C ILE A 184 0.81 -18.02 -6.38
N GLU A 185 0.95 -16.77 -6.81
CA GLU A 185 1.41 -16.40 -8.16
C GLU A 185 2.74 -17.08 -8.53
N ARG A 186 3.70 -17.10 -7.59
CA ARG A 186 5.00 -17.74 -7.83
C ARG A 186 4.85 -19.25 -7.98
N TYR A 187 4.01 -19.88 -7.17
CA TYR A 187 3.72 -21.30 -7.24
C TYR A 187 3.05 -21.68 -8.57
N LEU A 188 1.98 -20.98 -8.95
CA LEU A 188 1.28 -21.20 -10.22
C LEU A 188 2.22 -21.01 -11.42
N LYS A 189 3.10 -20.01 -11.36
CA LYS A 189 4.11 -19.80 -12.40
C LYS A 189 5.14 -20.94 -12.48
N GLU A 190 5.55 -21.51 -11.35
CA GLU A 190 6.44 -22.68 -11.31
C GLU A 190 5.77 -23.93 -11.88
N LYS A 191 4.43 -24.02 -11.76
CA LYS A 191 3.58 -25.06 -12.36
C LYS A 191 3.13 -24.77 -13.79
N GLU A 192 3.69 -23.73 -14.42
CA GLU A 192 3.37 -23.32 -15.80
C GLU A 192 1.87 -23.07 -16.02
N TYR A 193 1.16 -22.62 -14.99
CA TYR A 193 -0.24 -22.26 -15.08
C TYR A 193 -0.45 -21.15 -16.12
N SER A 194 -1.50 -21.28 -16.93
CA SER A 194 -1.70 -20.52 -18.17
C SER A 194 -1.96 -19.03 -17.97
N HIS A 195 -2.43 -18.62 -16.78
CA HIS A 195 -2.83 -17.25 -16.49
C HIS A 195 -2.06 -16.69 -15.28
N SER A 196 -1.83 -15.37 -15.25
CA SER A 196 -1.37 -14.67 -14.06
C SER A 196 -2.55 -14.31 -13.19
N LEU A 197 -2.39 -14.38 -11.87
CA LEU A 197 -3.39 -13.85 -10.94
C LEU A 197 -3.60 -12.34 -11.09
N ARG A 198 -2.78 -11.64 -11.89
CA ARG A 198 -2.92 -10.21 -12.21
C ARG A 198 -3.72 -9.94 -13.47
N ASP A 199 -4.08 -10.98 -14.21
CA ASP A 199 -4.84 -10.84 -15.44
C ASP A 199 -6.31 -10.54 -15.14
N LYS A 200 -7.06 -10.16 -16.17
CA LYS A 200 -8.47 -9.74 -16.06
C LYS A 200 -9.39 -10.90 -15.67
N GLU A 201 -8.95 -12.12 -15.92
CA GLU A 201 -9.61 -13.38 -15.58
C GLU A 201 -9.67 -13.58 -14.06
N PHE A 202 -8.79 -12.91 -13.28
CA PHE A 202 -8.75 -12.97 -11.82
C PHE A 202 -9.34 -11.73 -11.14
N ASN A 203 -10.44 -11.21 -11.69
CA ASN A 203 -11.05 -9.97 -11.22
C ASN A 203 -11.75 -10.17 -9.88
N LEU A 204 -12.49 -11.26 -9.67
CA LEU A 204 -13.25 -11.52 -8.44
C LEU A 204 -12.31 -11.58 -7.24
N SER A 205 -11.27 -12.40 -7.31
CA SER A 205 -10.28 -12.53 -6.24
C SER A 205 -9.49 -11.24 -6.01
N THR A 206 -9.22 -10.47 -7.07
CA THR A 206 -8.55 -9.16 -6.95
C THR A 206 -9.42 -8.15 -6.22
N ARG A 207 -10.72 -8.10 -6.53
CA ARG A 207 -11.69 -7.24 -5.87
C ARG A 207 -11.91 -7.65 -4.42
N ALA A 208 -12.12 -8.94 -4.17
CA ALA A 208 -12.29 -9.49 -2.83
C ALA A 208 -11.09 -9.17 -1.91
N LEU A 209 -9.87 -9.40 -2.41
CA LEU A 209 -8.64 -9.04 -1.70
C LEU A 209 -8.57 -7.53 -1.41
N SER A 210 -8.96 -6.70 -2.38
CA SER A 210 -8.97 -5.24 -2.22
C SER A 210 -10.00 -4.78 -1.18
N ALA A 211 -11.21 -5.32 -1.24
CA ALA A 211 -12.30 -5.05 -0.31
C ALA A 211 -11.95 -5.49 1.12
N LYS A 212 -11.41 -6.72 1.30
CA LYS A 212 -10.92 -7.21 2.60
C LYS A 212 -9.84 -6.28 3.17
N LYS A 213 -8.88 -5.84 2.35
CA LYS A 213 -7.84 -4.89 2.80
C LYS A 213 -8.41 -3.54 3.22
N VAL A 214 -9.49 -3.06 2.59
CA VAL A 214 -10.18 -1.83 2.98
C VAL A 214 -10.91 -2.02 4.30
N GLN A 215 -11.65 -3.13 4.46
CA GLN A 215 -12.34 -3.50 5.69
C GLN A 215 -11.35 -3.58 6.88
N LEU A 216 -10.24 -4.29 6.72
CA LEU A 216 -9.21 -4.41 7.74
C LEU A 216 -8.63 -3.06 8.18
N LYS A 217 -8.42 -2.13 7.24
CA LYS A 217 -7.99 -0.77 7.57
C LYS A 217 -9.04 0.00 8.37
N LYS A 218 -10.32 -0.16 8.05
CA LYS A 218 -11.43 0.44 8.82
C LYS A 218 -11.49 -0.11 10.25
N LEU A 219 -11.18 -1.39 10.43
CA LEU A 219 -11.04 -2.05 11.74
C LEU A 219 -9.73 -1.66 12.48
N GLY A 220 -8.98 -0.68 11.99
CA GLY A 220 -7.72 -0.24 12.60
C GLY A 220 -6.55 -1.21 12.40
N LYS A 221 -6.68 -2.25 11.58
CA LYS A 221 -5.57 -3.14 11.22
C LYS A 221 -4.70 -2.47 10.14
N GLY A 222 -3.38 -2.60 10.26
CA GLY A 222 -2.43 -2.00 9.33
C GLY A 222 -1.84 -0.66 9.77
N HIS A 223 -2.07 -0.23 11.01
CA HIS A 223 -1.13 0.69 11.67
C HIS A 223 0.24 0.02 11.68
N LYS A 224 1.26 0.74 11.20
CA LYS A 224 2.66 0.33 11.30
C LYS A 224 3.20 0.92 12.59
N PRO A 225 3.09 0.26 13.76
CA PRO A 225 3.57 0.80 15.03
C PRO A 225 5.06 1.15 14.96
N ASN A 226 5.81 0.41 14.15
CA ASN A 226 7.24 0.60 13.90
C ASN A 226 7.56 1.50 12.69
N ALA A 227 6.58 2.25 12.15
CA ALA A 227 6.86 3.18 11.06
C ALA A 227 7.78 4.30 11.54
N SER A 228 8.95 4.41 10.91
CA SER A 228 9.88 5.50 11.21
C SER A 228 9.19 6.84 10.96
N LYS A 229 9.16 7.73 11.95
CA LYS A 229 8.65 9.10 11.80
C LYS A 229 9.77 10.01 11.27
N ALA A 230 9.40 11.10 10.60
CA ALA A 230 10.37 12.14 10.24
C ALA A 230 11.00 12.72 11.52
N VAL A 231 12.23 13.21 11.42
CA VAL A 231 12.84 14.02 12.48
C VAL A 231 12.22 15.41 12.39
N SER A 232 11.58 15.89 13.47
CA SER A 232 11.05 17.25 13.56
C SER A 232 12.18 18.27 13.72
N LYS A 233 11.84 19.57 13.68
CA LYS A 233 12.84 20.62 13.91
C LYS A 233 13.29 20.61 15.37
N ASP A 234 12.35 20.52 16.30
CA ASP A 234 12.62 20.45 17.75
C ASP A 234 13.48 19.21 18.10
N GLU A 235 13.23 18.07 17.44
CA GLU A 235 14.05 16.87 17.60
C GLU A 235 15.46 17.04 17.03
N GLU A 236 15.62 17.80 15.94
CA GLU A 236 16.94 18.15 15.41
C GLU A 236 17.66 19.12 16.34
N ASP A 237 16.97 20.12 16.87
CA ASP A 237 17.50 21.06 17.86
C ASP A 237 17.96 20.32 19.12
N LEU A 238 17.17 19.37 19.61
CA LEU A 238 17.53 18.50 20.74
C LEU A 238 18.80 17.68 20.46
N LEU A 239 18.98 17.15 19.24
CA LEU A 239 20.23 16.44 18.89
C LEU A 239 21.45 17.35 18.95
N TRP A 240 21.31 18.63 18.59
CA TRP A 240 22.39 19.62 18.72
C TRP A 240 22.66 19.95 20.19
N GLU A 241 21.61 20.21 20.98
CA GLU A 241 21.71 20.55 22.40
C GLU A 241 22.33 19.43 23.24
N GLN A 242 21.98 18.17 22.95
CA GLN A 242 22.52 16.98 23.61
C GLN A 242 23.89 16.56 23.05
N GLY A 243 24.52 17.39 22.22
CA GLY A 243 25.85 17.13 21.64
C GLY A 243 25.89 15.91 20.72
N GLN A 244 24.75 15.44 20.22
CA GLN A 244 24.68 14.32 19.28
C GLN A 244 24.98 14.76 17.84
N LEU A 245 24.94 16.07 17.54
CA LEU A 245 25.42 16.66 16.29
C LEU A 245 26.50 17.71 16.59
N GLY A 246 27.48 17.83 15.68
CA GLY A 246 28.65 18.70 15.82
C GLY A 246 29.95 17.98 15.48
N ASP A 247 31.05 18.44 16.09
CA ASP A 247 32.41 17.95 15.85
C ASP A 247 33.18 17.61 17.14
N GLY A 248 32.47 17.35 18.25
CA GLY A 248 33.08 17.11 19.57
C GLY A 248 33.80 15.77 19.72
N THR A 249 33.40 14.74 18.96
CA THR A 249 34.06 13.42 18.97
C THR A 249 34.15 12.84 17.56
N PRO A 250 35.02 11.83 17.31
CA PRO A 250 35.11 11.15 16.01
C PRO A 250 33.76 10.64 15.51
N ARG A 251 32.96 10.04 16.39
CA ARG A 251 31.65 9.49 16.05
C ARG A 251 30.63 10.59 15.75
N ILE A 252 30.57 11.64 16.58
CA ILE A 252 29.62 12.74 16.42
C ILE A 252 29.89 13.50 15.10
N LEU A 253 31.16 13.72 14.76
CA LEU A 253 31.55 14.36 13.51
C LEU A 253 31.11 13.55 12.28
N ILE A 254 31.39 12.24 12.27
CA ILE A 254 30.92 11.35 11.20
C ILE A 254 29.39 11.32 11.14
N PHE A 255 28.71 11.21 12.27
CA PHE A 255 27.25 11.17 12.29
C PHE A 255 26.64 12.48 11.79
N SER A 256 27.25 13.63 12.08
CA SER A 256 26.79 14.92 11.60
C SER A 256 26.90 15.05 10.08
N LEU A 257 28.02 14.60 9.50
CA LEU A 257 28.17 14.54 8.05
C LEU A 257 27.19 13.55 7.42
N TRP A 258 27.01 12.38 8.04
CA TRP A 258 26.01 11.41 7.63
C TRP A 258 24.61 12.04 7.61
N TYR A 259 24.23 12.74 8.68
CA TYR A 259 22.95 13.41 8.83
C TYR A 259 22.73 14.46 7.73
N TYR A 260 23.71 15.35 7.52
CA TYR A 260 23.65 16.36 6.48
C TYR A 260 23.59 15.77 5.08
N PHE A 261 24.36 14.73 4.77
CA PHE A 261 24.33 14.11 3.45
C PHE A 261 23.01 13.37 3.20
N THR A 262 22.44 12.70 4.19
CA THR A 262 21.08 12.16 4.08
C THR A 262 20.06 13.27 3.89
N LYS A 263 20.16 14.36 4.66
CA LYS A 263 19.20 15.47 4.66
C LYS A 263 19.25 16.29 3.37
N CYS A 264 20.43 16.64 2.88
CA CYS A 264 20.68 17.55 1.77
C CYS A 264 20.88 16.84 0.42
N PHE A 265 21.61 15.72 0.41
CA PHE A 265 21.89 14.97 -0.83
C PHE A 265 20.94 13.79 -1.05
N GLY A 266 20.13 13.44 -0.05
CA GLY A 266 19.11 12.40 -0.17
C GLY A 266 19.68 10.99 -0.23
N LEU A 267 20.91 10.78 0.24
CA LEU A 267 21.53 9.45 0.31
C LEU A 267 20.64 8.46 1.07
N ARG A 268 20.53 7.23 0.57
CA ARG A 268 19.57 6.21 0.97
C ARG A 268 20.23 5.05 1.68
N GLY A 269 19.91 4.92 2.97
CA GLY A 269 20.16 3.70 3.72
C GLY A 269 21.65 3.36 3.80
N ARG A 270 21.96 2.25 4.45
CA ARG A 270 23.34 1.90 4.80
C ARG A 270 24.26 1.65 3.58
N ASN A 271 23.71 1.15 2.46
CA ASN A 271 24.52 0.77 1.29
C ASN A 271 25.08 1.97 0.53
N GLU A 272 24.29 3.01 0.27
CA GLU A 272 24.77 4.21 -0.44
C GLU A 272 25.83 4.94 0.39
N HIS A 273 25.62 5.03 1.71
CA HIS A 273 26.65 5.60 2.59
C HIS A 273 27.91 4.73 2.63
N ARG A 274 27.79 3.41 2.65
CA ARG A 274 28.95 2.49 2.64
C ARG A 274 29.78 2.60 1.36
N GLN A 275 29.15 2.87 0.22
CA GLN A 275 29.80 2.99 -1.08
C GLN A 275 30.35 4.41 -1.36
N LEU A 276 30.06 5.38 -0.49
CA LEU A 276 30.44 6.77 -0.69
C LEU A 276 31.97 6.93 -0.74
N GLN A 277 32.43 7.45 -1.87
CA GLN A 277 33.78 7.91 -2.25
C GLN A 277 34.19 9.18 -1.51
N LEU A 278 35.47 9.43 -1.16
CA LEU A 278 35.89 10.79 -0.79
C LEU A 278 35.68 11.77 -1.96
N GLY A 279 36.05 11.36 -3.17
CA GLY A 279 35.91 12.16 -4.40
C GLY A 279 34.48 12.39 -4.87
N ASP A 280 33.47 11.77 -4.23
CA ASP A 280 32.06 11.98 -4.57
C ASP A 280 31.53 13.31 -4.02
N ILE A 281 32.27 13.91 -3.09
CA ILE A 281 31.92 15.16 -2.43
C ILE A 281 32.97 16.21 -2.80
N LEU A 282 32.62 17.12 -3.70
CA LEU A 282 33.54 18.13 -4.20
C LEU A 282 33.26 19.47 -3.52
N MET A 283 34.31 20.08 -2.96
CA MET A 283 34.24 21.44 -2.43
C MET A 283 34.48 22.45 -3.56
N LYS A 284 33.53 23.36 -3.76
CA LYS A 284 33.54 24.38 -4.82
C LYS A 284 33.18 25.75 -4.25
N LYS A 285 33.33 26.79 -5.08
CA LYS A 285 32.90 28.16 -4.79
C LYS A 285 31.85 28.59 -5.80
N ASP A 286 30.79 29.21 -5.33
CA ASP A 286 29.75 29.74 -6.21
C ASP A 286 30.31 30.97 -6.94
N PRO A 287 30.24 31.03 -8.28
CA PRO A 287 30.78 32.16 -9.03
C PRO A 287 30.04 33.48 -8.77
N VAL A 288 28.80 33.42 -8.25
CA VAL A 288 27.97 34.61 -8.05
C VAL A 288 28.27 35.29 -6.70
N ASP A 289 28.29 34.53 -5.62
CA ASP A 289 28.42 35.07 -4.25
C ASP A 289 29.70 34.64 -3.52
N ASN A 290 30.59 33.91 -4.21
CA ASN A 290 31.87 33.39 -3.71
C ASN A 290 31.75 32.48 -2.47
N ARG A 291 30.54 32.02 -2.13
CA ARG A 291 30.33 31.11 -1.00
C ARG A 291 30.82 29.72 -1.34
N GLN A 292 31.43 29.07 -0.36
CA GLN A 292 31.82 27.67 -0.52
C GLN A 292 30.59 26.77 -0.47
N TYR A 293 30.61 25.69 -1.23
CA TYR A 293 29.59 24.66 -1.20
C TYR A 293 30.17 23.28 -1.48
N LEU A 294 29.50 22.25 -0.97
CA LEU A 294 29.74 20.86 -1.36
C LEU A 294 28.78 20.47 -2.46
N GLU A 295 29.30 19.85 -3.52
CA GLU A 295 28.53 19.26 -4.61
C GLU A 295 28.68 17.74 -4.56
N PHE A 296 27.56 17.03 -4.51
CA PHE A 296 27.56 15.58 -4.59
C PHE A 296 27.53 15.11 -6.05
N SER A 297 28.47 14.22 -6.40
CA SER A 297 28.50 13.52 -7.69
C SER A 297 28.31 12.03 -7.45
N GLU A 298 27.23 11.47 -7.99
CA GLU A 298 26.90 10.06 -7.85
C GLU A 298 27.71 9.21 -8.85
N ARG A 299 28.37 8.15 -8.36
CA ARG A 299 28.99 7.15 -9.24
C ARG A 299 27.92 6.27 -9.88
N LEU A 300 28.18 5.79 -11.10
CA LEU A 300 27.27 4.89 -11.81
C LEU A 300 27.10 3.56 -11.03
N THR A 301 25.93 3.35 -10.44
CA THR A 301 25.57 2.06 -9.80
C THR A 301 24.71 1.21 -10.75
N LYS A 302 24.78 -0.13 -10.63
CA LYS A 302 23.98 -1.07 -11.43
C LYS A 302 22.47 -0.88 -11.21
N THR A 303 21.69 -0.89 -12.29
CA THR A 303 20.22 -0.91 -12.25
C THR A 303 19.64 -2.33 -12.20
N ARG A 304 18.32 -2.41 -11.94
CA ARG A 304 17.53 -3.65 -11.69
C ARG A 304 17.60 -4.69 -12.82
N ASP A 305 18.02 -4.27 -14.00
CA ASP A 305 18.13 -5.01 -15.26
C ASP A 305 19.56 -5.48 -15.58
N GLY A 306 20.53 -5.28 -14.67
CA GLY A 306 21.90 -5.74 -14.87
C GLY A 306 22.72 -4.93 -15.89
N THR A 307 22.11 -3.91 -16.52
CA THR A 307 22.82 -2.97 -17.39
C THR A 307 23.60 -1.96 -16.53
N LYS A 308 24.86 -1.73 -16.88
CA LYS A 308 25.62 -0.58 -16.38
C LYS A 308 25.19 0.63 -17.23
N GLY A 309 24.72 1.69 -16.58
CA GLY A 309 24.48 2.98 -17.23
C GLY A 309 23.01 3.29 -17.44
N LYS A 310 22.36 3.83 -16.39
CA LYS A 310 21.20 4.71 -16.59
C LYS A 310 21.37 5.94 -15.70
N GLU A 311 21.78 7.01 -16.38
CA GLU A 311 21.67 8.44 -16.07
C GLU A 311 22.24 8.96 -14.74
N ASN A 312 23.24 9.83 -14.85
CA ASN A 312 23.58 10.79 -13.80
C ASN A 312 22.33 11.59 -13.40
N ARG A 313 22.21 11.96 -12.12
CA ARG A 313 21.12 12.84 -11.67
C ARG A 313 21.06 14.10 -12.55
N LYS A 314 19.88 14.44 -13.05
CA LYS A 314 19.65 15.68 -13.85
C LYS A 314 20.07 16.94 -13.10
N VAL A 315 20.02 16.92 -11.76
CA VAL A 315 20.43 18.02 -10.89
C VAL A 315 21.39 17.49 -9.83
N LYS A 316 22.55 18.14 -9.70
CA LYS A 316 23.51 17.87 -8.62
C LYS A 316 23.12 18.67 -7.38
N PRO A 317 22.80 18.01 -6.24
CA PRO A 317 22.45 18.73 -5.04
C PRO A 317 23.69 19.40 -4.44
N ARG A 318 23.48 20.59 -3.89
CA ARG A 318 24.53 21.43 -3.31
C ARG A 318 24.23 21.72 -1.85
N MET A 319 25.28 21.89 -1.05
CA MET A 319 25.18 22.25 0.35
C MET A 319 26.12 23.41 0.64
N TYR A 320 25.55 24.58 0.96
CA TYR A 320 26.27 25.84 1.04
C TYR A 320 26.83 26.12 2.44
N GLU A 321 27.91 26.89 2.48
CA GLU A 321 28.47 27.48 3.68
C GLU A 321 27.48 28.46 4.31
N ASN A 322 27.46 28.49 5.64
CA ASN A 322 26.71 29.48 6.41
C ASN A 322 27.50 29.90 7.64
N LYS A 323 27.04 30.96 8.31
CA LYS A 323 27.70 31.53 9.51
C LYS A 323 27.26 30.87 10.82
N SER A 324 26.48 29.79 10.76
CA SER A 324 25.99 29.10 11.95
C SER A 324 27.05 28.13 12.48
N ASP A 325 27.04 27.87 13.78
CA ASP A 325 27.83 26.79 14.39
C ASP A 325 27.45 25.41 13.82
N ARG A 326 26.26 25.32 13.22
CA ARG A 326 25.73 24.17 12.47
C ARG A 326 26.14 24.17 10.99
N CYS A 327 27.21 24.86 10.63
CA CYS A 327 27.66 24.95 9.24
C CYS A 327 28.20 23.60 8.75
N PRO A 328 27.61 23.02 7.69
CA PRO A 328 28.05 21.71 7.19
C PRO A 328 29.42 21.75 6.53
N ILE A 329 29.81 22.89 5.94
CA ILE A 329 31.15 23.09 5.36
C ILE A 329 32.23 23.09 6.43
N ARG A 330 31.96 23.71 7.59
CA ARG A 330 32.85 23.68 8.75
C ARG A 330 33.10 22.26 9.23
N LEU A 331 32.04 21.46 9.38
CA LEU A 331 32.13 20.05 9.76
C LEU A 331 32.90 19.22 8.72
N PHE A 332 32.69 19.48 7.43
CA PHE A 332 33.41 18.78 6.38
C PHE A 332 34.91 19.08 6.39
N LYS A 333 35.30 20.35 6.53
CA LYS A 333 36.71 20.74 6.70
C LYS A 333 37.32 20.12 7.96
N ALA A 334 36.58 20.17 9.07
CA ALA A 334 36.95 19.54 10.33
C ALA A 334 37.20 18.04 10.16
N TYR A 335 36.39 17.36 9.34
CA TYR A 335 36.55 15.96 9.02
C TYR A 335 37.81 15.69 8.20
N LEU A 336 38.05 16.45 7.13
CA LEU A 336 39.25 16.31 6.29
C LEU A 336 40.55 16.48 7.09
N LEU A 337 40.62 17.47 7.98
CA LEU A 337 41.79 17.72 8.83
C LEU A 337 42.12 16.57 9.79
N ARG A 338 41.12 15.73 10.11
CA ARG A 338 41.25 14.62 11.06
C ARG A 338 41.38 13.27 10.36
N ARG A 339 41.33 13.24 9.02
CA ARG A 339 41.56 12.02 8.23
C ARG A 339 43.05 11.73 8.14
N PRO A 340 43.47 10.46 8.20
CA PRO A 340 44.87 10.12 7.97
C PRO A 340 45.25 10.37 6.51
N GLU A 341 46.49 10.82 6.29
CA GLU A 341 46.98 11.26 4.97
C GLU A 341 46.91 10.15 3.91
N ASN A 342 47.15 8.90 4.31
CA ASN A 342 47.16 7.73 3.43
C ASN A 342 45.78 7.31 2.88
N VAL A 343 44.70 8.03 3.21
CA VAL A 343 43.33 7.80 2.69
C VAL A 343 42.67 9.11 2.26
N MET A 344 43.47 10.04 1.72
CA MET A 344 43.00 11.30 1.14
C MET A 344 42.75 11.22 -0.38
N GLU A 345 42.94 10.04 -0.98
CA GLU A 345 42.69 9.81 -2.40
C GLU A 345 41.18 9.82 -2.74
N PRO A 346 40.76 10.22 -3.96
CA PRO A 346 39.35 10.27 -4.36
C PRO A 346 38.59 8.94 -4.23
N GLU A 347 39.29 7.81 -4.36
CA GLU A 347 38.76 6.45 -4.23
C GLU A 347 38.71 5.96 -2.79
N SER A 348 39.31 6.68 -1.84
CA SER A 348 39.29 6.31 -0.44
C SER A 348 37.86 6.34 0.12
N PRO A 349 37.46 5.37 0.97
CA PRO A 349 36.15 5.37 1.60
C PRO A 349 35.86 6.69 2.32
N PHE A 350 34.64 7.21 2.16
CA PHE A 350 34.23 8.41 2.86
C PHE A 350 34.13 8.15 4.36
N TYR A 351 33.38 7.14 4.79
CA TYR A 351 33.21 6.84 6.22
C TYR A 351 34.32 5.90 6.71
N LEU A 352 35.16 6.42 7.61
CA LEU A 352 36.27 5.69 8.20
C LEU A 352 35.94 5.22 9.63
N THR A 353 36.61 4.17 10.09
CA THR A 353 36.44 3.64 11.44
C THR A 353 36.98 4.64 12.48
N CYS A 354 36.15 5.00 13.47
CA CYS A 354 36.56 5.91 14.54
C CYS A 354 37.64 5.30 15.44
N ILE A 355 38.65 6.10 15.78
CA ILE A 355 39.56 5.80 16.88
C ILE A 355 38.81 6.11 18.18
N PRO A 356 38.82 5.21 19.18
CA PRO A 356 38.24 5.49 20.50
C PRO A 356 38.89 6.73 21.12
N MET A 357 38.11 7.58 21.78
CA MET A 357 38.60 8.88 22.26
C MET A 357 39.77 8.72 23.24
N GLU A 358 39.82 7.63 24.02
CA GLU A 358 40.91 7.35 24.95
C GLU A 358 42.24 7.05 24.25
N ARG A 359 42.22 6.79 22.93
CA ARG A 359 43.38 6.43 22.10
C ARG A 359 43.74 7.52 21.08
N VAL A 360 43.04 8.65 21.11
CA VAL A 360 43.33 9.77 20.21
C VAL A 360 44.51 10.56 20.80
N GLU A 361 45.71 10.21 20.35
CA GLU A 361 46.97 10.86 20.76
C GLU A 361 47.38 12.01 19.83
N SER A 362 46.70 12.17 18.69
CA SER A 362 47.02 13.14 17.65
C SER A 362 45.77 13.81 17.08
N MET A 363 45.95 14.74 16.14
CA MET A 363 44.86 15.38 15.40
C MET A 363 44.04 14.37 14.55
N ILE A 364 44.55 13.15 14.35
CA ILE A 364 43.91 12.11 13.54
C ILE A 364 42.89 11.31 14.37
N TRP A 365 41.65 11.26 13.90
CA TRP A 365 40.51 10.67 14.62
C TRP A 365 40.02 9.34 14.04
N TYR A 366 40.57 8.90 12.91
CA TYR A 366 40.06 7.74 12.18
C TYR A 366 41.18 6.80 11.77
N TYR A 367 40.90 5.50 11.79
CA TYR A 367 41.75 4.51 11.15
C TYR A 367 41.57 4.57 9.63
N ALA A 368 42.61 4.22 8.88
CA ALA A 368 42.59 4.03 7.42
C ALA A 368 41.82 2.75 7.01
N ARG A 369 40.61 2.56 7.55
CA ARG A 369 39.74 1.40 7.31
C ARG A 369 38.29 1.87 7.18
N PRO A 370 37.52 1.34 6.22
CA PRO A 370 36.12 1.70 6.04
C PRO A 370 35.29 1.35 7.28
N MET A 371 34.32 2.19 7.61
CA MET A 371 33.38 1.94 8.70
C MET A 371 32.49 0.73 8.40
N GLY A 372 32.22 -0.08 9.43
CA GLY A 372 31.35 -1.25 9.32
C GLY A 372 29.88 -0.92 9.01
N GLU A 373 29.22 -1.81 8.26
CA GLU A 373 27.82 -1.63 7.83
C GLU A 373 26.84 -1.54 9.01
N ASN A 374 27.07 -2.31 10.07
CA ASN A 374 26.25 -2.27 11.28
C ASN A 374 26.41 -0.93 12.03
N THR A 375 27.63 -0.39 12.07
CA THR A 375 27.88 0.93 12.68
C THR A 375 27.14 2.03 11.92
N LEU A 376 27.25 2.05 10.59
CA LEU A 376 26.51 2.99 9.75
C LEU A 376 24.98 2.86 9.92
N ALA A 377 24.46 1.63 10.01
CA ALA A 377 23.04 1.38 10.20
C ALA A 377 22.50 1.86 11.56
N ASN A 378 23.38 1.99 12.56
CA ASN A 378 23.02 2.32 13.93
C ASN A 378 23.30 3.78 14.33
N LEU A 379 23.84 4.61 13.44
CA LEU A 379 24.14 6.02 13.75
C LEU A 379 22.93 6.80 14.28
N MET A 380 21.81 6.86 13.53
CA MET A 380 20.62 7.58 13.99
C MET A 380 19.92 6.88 15.18
N PRO A 381 19.75 5.54 15.21
CA PRO A 381 19.24 4.86 16.40
C PRO A 381 20.03 5.15 17.69
N MET A 382 21.37 5.15 17.63
CA MET A 382 22.23 5.44 18.77
C MET A 382 22.08 6.89 19.21
N ALA A 383 22.16 7.84 18.28
CA ALA A 383 22.00 9.26 18.59
C ALA A 383 20.63 9.59 19.21
N ALA A 384 19.55 8.99 18.69
CA ALA A 384 18.22 9.16 19.25
C ALA A 384 18.12 8.59 20.67
N LYS A 385 18.71 7.41 20.92
CA LYS A 385 18.75 6.81 22.26
C LYS A 385 19.50 7.71 23.25
N GLU A 386 20.66 8.22 22.84
CA GLU A 386 21.49 9.09 23.70
C GLU A 386 20.85 10.46 23.95
N ALA A 387 20.11 11.01 22.98
CA ALA A 387 19.34 12.23 23.14
C ALA A 387 17.99 12.04 23.87
N GLY A 388 17.67 10.83 24.35
CA GLY A 388 16.40 10.55 25.04
C GLY A 388 15.16 10.65 24.15
N MET A 389 15.32 10.47 22.83
CA MET A 389 14.24 10.60 21.86
C MET A 389 13.49 9.28 21.62
N ASP A 390 12.25 9.39 21.15
CA ASP A 390 11.52 8.29 20.53
C ASP A 390 12.37 7.58 19.47
N ARG A 391 12.15 6.27 19.29
CA ARG A 391 12.86 5.45 18.31
C ARG A 391 12.92 6.13 16.93
N LYS A 392 14.12 6.56 16.53
CA LYS A 392 14.43 6.97 15.16
C LYS A 392 15.28 5.92 14.45
N THR A 393 15.18 5.90 13.13
CA THR A 393 16.03 5.07 12.28
C THR A 393 16.72 5.96 11.26
N ASN A 394 17.71 5.45 10.55
CA ASN A 394 18.33 6.19 9.44
C ASN A 394 17.29 6.65 8.39
N HIS A 395 16.16 5.93 8.26
CA HIS A 395 15.06 6.32 7.37
C HIS A 395 14.26 7.53 7.89
N SER A 396 14.32 7.85 9.19
CA SER A 396 13.68 9.02 9.78
C SER A 396 14.21 10.33 9.21
N VAL A 397 15.54 10.47 9.11
CA VAL A 397 16.18 11.68 8.54
C VAL A 397 15.77 11.88 7.08
N ARG A 398 15.73 10.78 6.30
CA ARG A 398 15.26 10.81 4.91
C ARG A 398 13.83 11.30 4.79
N LYS A 399 12.94 10.91 5.70
CA LYS A 399 11.55 11.40 5.69
C LYS A 399 11.47 12.91 5.92
N THR A 400 12.40 13.49 6.66
CA THR A 400 12.51 14.94 6.83
C THR A 400 12.78 15.62 5.49
N THR A 401 13.75 15.15 4.69
CA THR A 401 14.01 15.68 3.33
C THR A 401 12.78 15.63 2.43
N ILE A 402 12.09 14.48 2.39
CA ILE A 402 10.88 14.32 1.57
C ILE A 402 9.79 15.29 2.03
N LYS A 403 9.60 15.45 3.34
CA LYS A 403 8.62 16.38 3.91
C LYS A 403 8.96 17.82 3.54
N THR A 404 10.23 18.23 3.63
CA THR A 404 10.71 19.57 3.27
C THR A 404 10.51 19.86 1.78
N LEU A 405 10.91 18.95 0.89
CA LEU A 405 10.72 19.13 -0.56
C LEU A 405 9.24 19.23 -0.94
N ARG A 406 8.37 18.43 -0.30
CA ARG A 406 6.92 18.53 -0.51
C ARG A 406 6.36 19.86 -0.02
N LYS A 407 6.83 20.38 1.13
CA LYS A 407 6.43 21.71 1.62
C LYS A 407 6.89 22.83 0.69
N ALA A 408 8.04 22.65 0.02
CA ALA A 408 8.54 23.57 -1.00
C ALA A 408 7.86 23.40 -2.38
N GLY A 409 6.76 22.64 -2.48
CA GLY A 409 6.00 22.48 -3.71
C GLY A 409 6.60 21.52 -4.74
N VAL A 410 7.64 20.76 -4.39
CA VAL A 410 8.26 19.83 -5.36
C VAL A 410 7.35 18.61 -5.60
N PRO A 411 6.96 18.32 -6.86
CA PRO A 411 6.10 17.19 -7.21
C PRO A 411 6.70 15.82 -6.82
N ARG A 412 5.82 14.85 -6.54
CA ARG A 412 6.24 13.50 -6.06
C ARG A 412 7.08 12.73 -7.07
N ASP A 413 6.80 12.89 -8.36
CA ASP A 413 7.55 12.35 -9.49
C ASP A 413 8.95 12.96 -9.58
N LYS A 414 9.09 14.30 -9.48
CA LYS A 414 10.41 14.95 -9.42
C LYS A 414 11.22 14.55 -8.19
N ILE A 415 10.54 14.43 -7.05
CA ILE A 415 11.06 13.80 -5.84
C ILE A 415 11.61 12.41 -6.19
N LYS A 416 10.82 11.50 -6.82
CA LYS A 416 11.28 10.18 -7.29
C LYS A 416 12.55 10.22 -8.16
N HIS A 417 12.69 11.21 -9.04
CA HIS A 417 13.84 11.35 -9.95
C HIS A 417 15.12 11.91 -9.30
N ILE A 418 15.03 12.55 -8.14
CA ILE A 418 16.21 12.85 -7.30
C ILE A 418 16.84 11.53 -6.75
N TYR A 419 16.10 10.41 -6.81
CA TYR A 419 16.43 9.15 -6.12
C TYR A 419 16.73 7.93 -7.01
N LEU A 420 17.00 8.09 -8.31
CA LEU A 420 17.26 6.95 -9.19
C LEU A 420 18.77 6.68 -9.34
N SER A 421 19.38 6.11 -8.30
CA SER A 421 20.33 5.01 -8.49
C SER A 421 20.12 3.98 -7.37
N THR A 422 20.02 2.71 -7.72
CA THR A 422 19.80 1.54 -6.83
C THR A 422 18.50 1.44 -6.00
N LYS A 423 17.44 0.88 -6.62
CA LYS A 423 16.56 -0.08 -5.91
C LYS A 423 17.29 -1.43 -5.83
N VAL A 424 18.17 -1.60 -4.84
CA VAL A 424 18.55 -2.95 -4.39
C VAL A 424 17.55 -3.36 -3.32
N GLN A 425 16.61 -4.22 -3.71
CA GLN A 425 15.76 -4.94 -2.79
C GLN A 425 16.34 -6.36 -2.72
N VAL A 426 17.28 -6.59 -1.79
CA VAL A 426 17.67 -7.96 -1.45
C VAL A 426 16.48 -8.61 -0.76
N ARG A 427 15.68 -9.31 -1.55
CA ARG A 427 14.95 -10.50 -1.13
C ARG A 427 16.00 -11.50 -0.67
N LEU A 428 15.97 -11.90 0.60
CA LEU A 428 16.31 -13.24 1.10
C LEU A 428 16.25 -13.24 2.63
N ARG A 429 15.17 -13.82 3.14
CA ARG A 429 15.01 -14.63 4.36
C ARG A 429 13.61 -14.44 4.93
N LEU A 430 12.72 -15.29 4.44
CA LEU A 430 11.63 -15.88 5.23
C LEU A 430 11.35 -17.23 4.56
N THR A 431 12.34 -18.11 4.66
CA THR A 431 12.25 -19.52 4.25
C THR A 431 11.98 -20.44 5.45
N MET A 432 11.52 -19.92 6.60
CA MET A 432 11.40 -20.76 7.81
C MET A 432 10.20 -20.46 8.73
N MET A 433 9.08 -19.92 8.25
CA MET A 433 7.83 -19.89 9.05
C MET A 433 6.55 -20.00 8.22
N ILE A 434 6.59 -20.75 7.12
CA ILE A 434 5.41 -21.46 6.65
C ILE A 434 5.89 -22.89 6.47
N SER A 435 5.62 -23.71 7.48
CA SER A 435 5.97 -25.12 7.45
C SER A 435 5.43 -25.76 6.16
N PRO A 436 6.15 -26.68 5.50
CA PRO A 436 5.65 -27.47 4.37
C PRO A 436 4.35 -28.23 4.67
N ILE A 437 3.90 -28.22 5.92
CA ILE A 437 2.64 -28.78 6.41
C ILE A 437 1.41 -28.02 5.88
N MET A 438 1.48 -26.70 5.60
CA MET A 438 0.32 -25.94 5.10
C MET A 438 0.05 -26.13 3.59
N MET A 439 0.99 -26.70 2.83
CA MET A 439 0.78 -27.10 1.42
C MET A 439 0.73 -28.63 1.23
N LYS A 440 0.87 -29.40 2.33
CA LYS A 440 0.59 -30.85 2.37
C LYS A 440 -0.63 -31.19 3.22
N GLY A 441 -1.32 -30.18 3.75
CA GLY A 441 -2.61 -30.35 4.39
C GLY A 441 -3.67 -30.51 3.30
N ASN A 442 -4.10 -31.75 3.11
CA ASN A 442 -5.37 -32.06 2.45
C ASN A 442 -6.43 -31.07 2.93
N ILE A 443 -6.96 -30.25 2.01
CA ILE A 443 -8.10 -29.39 2.30
C ILE A 443 -9.29 -30.33 2.47
N GLN A 444 -9.58 -30.71 3.71
CA GLN A 444 -10.82 -31.41 4.05
C GLN A 444 -11.92 -30.36 4.11
N MET A 445 -12.94 -30.54 3.26
CA MET A 445 -14.20 -29.79 3.36
C MET A 445 -14.96 -30.28 4.60
N TYR A 446 -15.46 -29.34 5.40
CA TYR A 446 -16.48 -29.59 6.41
C TYR A 446 -17.65 -28.66 6.17
#